data_AF-A0A7W2QA20-F1
#
_entry.id   AF-A0A7W2QA20-F1
#
_cell.length_a   1.000
_cell.length_b   1.000
_cell.length_c   1.000
_cell.angle_alpha   90.00
_cell.angle_beta   90.00
_cell.angle_gamma   90.00
#
_symmetry.space_group_name_H-M   'P 1'
#
loop_
_entity.id
_entity.type
_entity.pdbx_description
1 polymer ?
#
loop_
_entity_poly.entity_id
_entity_poly.type
_entity_poly.pdbx_seq_one_letter_code
_entity_poly.pdbx_strand_id
1 'polypeptide(L)'
;MARSSIVDQYGRPIEYDQLTQELAAPQVTSVRQVWHPSVAAGLTPERLAGLLHAATEGDARDYLTLAEEMEERDLHYASVLGTRKLALAGLNIRVEAATDDAEDVRRADMLREVVESAEFGELQTDLTDALGKGYSVAEIMWDRSGTTWMPERFEWRDPRFFMFDRETGQELRLLDEADMAYGVPLAPCKFIVHRPRLRAGLPIRGGLARLAAVAYMCKAWTWKDWMGFADIYGIPMRVGRYGPNASPDDIGVLMSAVANLGSDAAAVIPDSMRIDFTQAANVNGAGEFFKGLAEWWDKQMSKAIVGQTMSADDGASLAQAKVHNEVRLDLLEADAKAESNTLNRMFVRAFCDLNFAPGRLYPRLIIDVPQPENLELFIKAVQAFVPLGLKIEQSVVRDKFGIPEPAKDAEVLGVVATTQPPVATALNREQPAVAAAVTDIVDNQVKTLETSVAAPMDDMVDAIKELVASVSSLEELRDRLVEAYPAMNAAQLADAMADGMAAASLAGRFDVLRGL
;
A
#
# COMPACT_ATOMS: atom_id res chain seq x y z
N MET A 1 37.95 -29.81 4.18
CA MET A 1 36.58 -29.32 4.41
C MET A 1 35.70 -30.52 4.70
N ALA A 2 35.00 -30.53 5.83
CA ALA A 2 34.07 -31.60 6.16
C ALA A 2 32.80 -31.47 5.31
N ARG A 3 32.52 -32.47 4.46
CA ARG A 3 31.31 -32.51 3.62
C ARG A 3 30.22 -33.27 4.34
N SER A 4 29.01 -32.70 4.35
CA SER A 4 27.83 -33.36 4.92
C SER A 4 27.32 -34.50 4.03
N SER A 5 26.64 -35.47 4.64
CA SER A 5 25.78 -36.42 3.92
C SER A 5 24.45 -35.77 3.49
N ILE A 6 24.11 -34.60 4.03
CA ILE A 6 22.95 -33.80 3.64
C ILE A 6 23.30 -33.06 2.35
N VAL A 7 22.37 -33.11 1.40
CA VAL A 7 22.48 -32.48 0.08
C VAL A 7 21.36 -31.47 -0.12
N ASP A 8 21.62 -30.45 -0.94
CA ASP A 8 20.58 -29.51 -1.34
C ASP A 8 19.59 -30.10 -2.36
N GLN A 9 18.64 -29.27 -2.80
CA GLN A 9 17.65 -29.61 -3.82
C GLN A 9 18.24 -29.99 -5.19
N TYR A 10 19.54 -29.78 -5.41
CA TYR A 10 20.29 -30.14 -6.62
C TYR A 10 21.27 -31.30 -6.38
N GLY A 11 21.24 -31.93 -5.21
CA GLY A 11 22.12 -33.03 -4.84
C GLY A 11 23.54 -32.62 -4.45
N ARG A 12 23.78 -31.33 -4.19
CA ARG A 12 25.10 -30.81 -3.80
C ARG A 12 25.30 -30.93 -2.29
N PRO A 13 26.40 -31.51 -1.81
CA PRO A 13 26.65 -31.66 -0.37
C PRO A 13 26.93 -30.31 0.28
N ILE A 14 26.51 -30.18 1.54
CA ILE A 14 26.81 -28.99 2.34
C ILE A 14 28.29 -29.00 2.76
N GLU A 15 29.00 -27.90 2.55
CA GLU A 15 30.33 -27.67 3.08
C GLU A 15 30.22 -26.81 4.34
N TYR A 16 30.34 -27.43 5.53
CA TYR A 16 30.05 -26.75 6.80
C TYR A 16 30.91 -25.50 7.05
N ASP A 17 32.15 -25.49 6.57
CA ASP A 17 33.07 -24.36 6.71
C ASP A 17 32.56 -23.11 5.97
N GLN A 18 31.77 -23.29 4.91
CA GLN A 18 31.17 -22.18 4.14
C GLN A 18 29.98 -21.54 4.86
N LEU A 19 29.32 -22.27 5.78
CA LEU A 19 28.13 -21.77 6.46
C LEU A 19 28.42 -20.66 7.46
N THR A 20 29.61 -20.67 8.07
CA THR A 20 30.06 -19.65 9.02
C THR A 20 30.84 -18.51 8.35
N GLN A 21 31.24 -18.68 7.09
CA GLN A 21 31.98 -17.67 6.33
C GLN A 21 31.05 -16.72 5.58
N GLU A 22 31.52 -15.51 5.30
CA GLU A 22 30.83 -14.55 4.48
C GLU A 22 31.27 -14.71 3.01
N LEU A 23 30.41 -15.29 2.16
CA LEU A 23 30.74 -15.65 0.78
C LEU A 23 30.42 -14.55 -0.22
N ALA A 24 29.39 -13.74 0.02
CA ALA A 24 28.94 -12.68 -0.90
C ALA A 24 29.29 -11.26 -0.42
N ALA A 25 30.30 -11.14 0.44
CA ALA A 25 30.76 -9.85 0.96
C ALA A 25 31.18 -8.88 -0.17
N PRO A 26 30.88 -7.57 -0.04
CA PRO A 26 31.38 -6.56 -0.95
C PRO A 26 32.90 -6.44 -0.84
N GLN A 27 33.58 -6.21 -1.96
CA GLN A 27 35.03 -6.02 -1.99
C GLN A 27 35.41 -4.90 -2.97
N VAL A 28 36.28 -4.00 -2.52
CA VAL A 28 36.64 -2.75 -3.24
C VAL A 28 37.25 -3.02 -4.63
N THR A 29 38.05 -4.08 -4.76
CA THR A 29 38.77 -4.43 -6.00
C THR A 29 38.13 -5.60 -6.75
N SER A 30 36.96 -6.06 -6.33
CA SER A 30 36.30 -7.24 -6.90
C SER A 30 35.16 -6.86 -7.85
N VAL A 31 34.64 -7.85 -8.56
CA VAL A 31 33.42 -7.74 -9.39
C VAL A 31 32.19 -7.33 -8.57
N ARG A 32 32.23 -7.57 -7.25
CA ARG A 32 31.24 -7.21 -6.23
C ARG A 32 31.56 -5.88 -5.53
N GLN A 33 31.74 -4.84 -6.33
CA GLN A 33 31.87 -3.47 -5.82
C GLN A 33 30.50 -2.81 -5.61
N VAL A 34 30.36 -2.07 -4.51
CA VAL A 34 29.15 -1.31 -4.16
C VAL A 34 29.05 -0.02 -4.98
N TRP A 35 30.20 0.57 -5.34
CA TRP A 35 30.24 1.81 -6.11
C TRP A 35 30.04 1.53 -7.60
N HIS A 36 29.14 2.28 -8.22
CA HIS A 36 28.74 2.08 -9.60
C HIS A 36 28.26 3.41 -10.20
N PRO A 37 28.45 3.63 -11.51
CA PRO A 37 28.02 4.86 -12.16
C PRO A 37 26.49 4.91 -12.28
N SER A 38 25.94 6.12 -12.24
CA SER A 38 24.51 6.37 -12.46
C SER A 38 24.08 5.95 -13.87
N VAL A 39 22.98 5.21 -13.98
CA VAL A 39 22.35 4.81 -15.24
C VAL A 39 21.23 5.77 -15.63
N ALA A 40 20.48 6.27 -14.64
CA ALA A 40 19.40 7.23 -14.81
C ALA A 40 19.88 8.56 -15.42
N ALA A 41 21.12 8.97 -15.14
CA ALA A 41 21.72 10.16 -15.75
C ALA A 41 21.87 9.99 -17.26
N GLY A 42 21.09 10.74 -18.04
CA GLY A 42 21.13 10.68 -19.52
C GLY A 42 20.40 9.47 -20.09
N LEU A 43 19.32 9.02 -19.45
CA LEU A 43 18.45 7.97 -19.97
C LEU A 43 17.71 8.45 -21.23
N THR A 44 17.82 7.69 -22.32
CA THR A 44 17.07 7.88 -23.59
C THR A 44 16.31 6.61 -23.96
N PRO A 45 15.31 6.67 -24.87
CA PRO A 45 14.59 5.49 -25.33
C PRO A 45 15.50 4.39 -25.85
N GLU A 46 16.53 4.74 -26.61
CA GLU A 46 17.51 3.79 -27.15
C GLU A 46 18.34 3.15 -26.04
N ARG A 47 18.80 3.95 -25.07
CA ARG A 47 19.57 3.46 -23.93
C ARG A 47 18.72 2.55 -23.03
N LEU A 48 17.47 2.94 -22.77
CA LEU A 48 16.53 2.13 -22.00
C LEU A 48 16.22 0.81 -22.71
N ALA A 49 15.98 0.84 -24.03
CA ALA A 49 15.78 -0.39 -24.80
C ALA A 49 17.03 -1.30 -24.73
N GLY A 50 18.22 -0.71 -24.86
CA GLY A 50 19.51 -1.41 -24.76
C GLY A 50 19.70 -2.12 -23.42
N LEU A 51 19.55 -1.41 -22.29
CA LEU A 51 19.75 -2.01 -20.96
C LEU A 51 18.68 -3.07 -20.64
N LEU A 52 17.43 -2.88 -21.08
CA LEU A 52 16.37 -3.88 -20.89
C LEU A 52 16.60 -5.14 -21.73
N HIS A 53 17.23 -5.00 -22.90
CA HIS A 53 17.62 -6.10 -23.77
C HIS A 53 18.83 -6.84 -23.18
N ALA A 54 19.88 -6.12 -22.77
CA ALA A 54 21.06 -6.68 -22.10
C ALA A 54 20.67 -7.54 -20.88
N ALA A 55 19.75 -7.04 -20.05
CA ALA A 55 19.23 -7.80 -18.91
C ALA A 55 18.52 -9.10 -19.29
N THR A 56 17.98 -9.18 -20.51
CA THR A 56 17.36 -10.40 -21.04
C THR A 56 18.42 -11.41 -21.54
N GLU A 57 19.58 -10.93 -21.94
CA GLU A 57 20.72 -11.74 -22.42
C GLU A 57 21.70 -12.14 -21.30
N GLY A 58 21.39 -11.78 -20.06
CA GLY A 58 22.14 -12.17 -18.87
C GLY A 58 23.04 -11.08 -18.28
N ASP A 59 23.11 -9.90 -18.90
CA ASP A 59 23.78 -8.73 -18.32
C ASP A 59 22.77 -7.78 -17.68
N ALA A 60 22.49 -8.03 -16.41
CA ALA A 60 21.45 -7.34 -15.66
C ALA A 60 21.93 -6.10 -14.89
N ARG A 61 23.23 -5.80 -14.86
CA ARG A 61 23.80 -4.84 -13.92
C ARG A 61 23.17 -3.45 -14.06
N ASP A 62 23.14 -2.92 -15.28
CA ASP A 62 22.58 -1.58 -15.55
C ASP A 62 21.06 -1.51 -15.30
N TYR A 63 20.34 -2.60 -15.56
CA TYR A 63 18.92 -2.68 -15.24
C TYR A 63 18.66 -2.65 -13.73
N LEU A 64 19.45 -3.41 -12.95
CA LEU A 64 19.33 -3.44 -11.49
C LEU A 64 19.72 -2.10 -10.87
N THR A 65 20.76 -1.44 -11.40
CA THR A 65 21.11 -0.07 -11.03
C THR A 65 19.98 0.91 -11.34
N LEU A 66 19.41 0.86 -12.55
CA LEU A 66 18.28 1.72 -12.90
C LEU A 66 17.09 1.48 -11.97
N ALA A 67 16.79 0.22 -11.64
CA ALA A 67 15.70 -0.13 -10.73
C ALA A 67 15.87 0.48 -9.32
N GLU A 68 17.09 0.50 -8.80
CA GLU A 68 17.43 1.15 -7.53
C GLU A 68 17.31 2.68 -7.63
N GLU A 69 17.92 3.30 -8.66
CA GLU A 69 17.84 4.76 -8.85
C GLU A 69 16.41 5.25 -9.10
N MET A 70 15.52 4.41 -9.66
CA MET A 70 14.10 4.73 -9.81
C MET A 70 13.42 4.89 -8.45
N GLU A 71 13.72 4.05 -7.47
CA GLU A 71 13.20 4.18 -6.10
C GLU A 71 13.75 5.44 -5.39
N GLU A 72 14.98 5.85 -5.72
CA GLU A 72 15.60 7.05 -5.13
C GLU A 72 15.12 8.36 -5.75
N ARG A 73 14.73 8.35 -7.03
CA ARG A 73 14.52 9.56 -7.83
C ARG A 73 13.07 9.85 -8.19
N ASP A 74 12.20 8.85 -8.22
CA ASP A 74 10.78 9.05 -8.55
C ASP A 74 9.91 8.92 -7.29
N LEU A 75 9.46 10.07 -6.79
CA LEU A 75 8.64 10.18 -5.58
C LEU A 75 7.36 9.34 -5.63
N HIS A 76 6.71 9.28 -6.80
CA HIS A 76 5.47 8.54 -6.93
C HIS A 76 5.74 7.04 -6.96
N TYR A 77 6.73 6.60 -7.75
CA TYR A 77 7.15 5.20 -7.80
C TYR A 77 7.56 4.69 -6.41
N ALA A 78 8.40 5.46 -5.71
CA ALA A 78 8.84 5.16 -4.35
C ALA A 78 7.66 5.05 -3.38
N SER A 79 6.67 5.94 -3.49
CA SER A 79 5.47 5.93 -2.65
C SER A 79 4.61 4.68 -2.84
N VAL A 80 4.26 4.33 -4.09
CA VAL A 80 3.36 3.21 -4.37
C VAL A 80 4.04 1.86 -4.15
N LEU A 81 5.31 1.72 -4.53
CA LEU A 81 6.09 0.50 -4.26
C LEU A 81 6.37 0.35 -2.77
N GLY A 82 6.77 1.43 -2.10
CA GLY A 82 7.00 1.46 -0.65
C GLY A 82 5.76 1.08 0.14
N THR A 83 4.58 1.55 -0.26
CA THR A 83 3.30 1.15 0.36
C THR A 83 3.06 -0.35 0.30
N ARG A 84 3.39 -0.99 -0.83
CA ARG A 84 3.25 -2.44 -1.02
C ARG A 84 4.32 -3.23 -0.25
N LYS A 85 5.58 -2.78 -0.28
CA LYS A 85 6.70 -3.37 0.49
C LYS A 85 6.42 -3.32 2.00
N LEU A 86 6.06 -2.14 2.53
CA LEU A 86 5.77 -1.95 3.95
C LEU A 86 4.54 -2.74 4.43
N ALA A 87 3.52 -2.88 3.57
CA ALA A 87 2.35 -3.70 3.90
C ALA A 87 2.73 -5.17 4.11
N LEU A 88 3.66 -5.70 3.32
CA LEU A 88 4.17 -7.07 3.42
C LEU A 88 5.14 -7.25 4.58
N ALA A 89 6.09 -6.32 4.74
CA ALA A 89 7.09 -6.34 5.82
C ALA A 89 6.45 -6.21 7.21
N GLY A 90 5.31 -5.52 7.32
CA GLY A 90 4.59 -5.34 8.58
C GLY A 90 3.69 -6.51 8.99
N LEU A 91 3.67 -7.61 8.25
CA LEU A 91 2.82 -8.77 8.57
C LEU A 91 3.46 -9.67 9.63
N ASN A 92 2.63 -10.18 10.52
CA ASN A 92 3.05 -11.18 11.51
C ASN A 92 3.32 -12.54 10.85
N ILE A 93 4.24 -13.29 11.43
CA ILE A 93 4.57 -14.63 10.97
C ILE A 93 4.07 -15.66 11.98
N ARG A 94 3.26 -16.61 11.49
CA ARG A 94 2.79 -17.77 12.25
C ARG A 94 3.59 -19.00 11.87
N VAL A 95 3.97 -19.82 12.86
CA VAL A 95 4.62 -21.11 12.64
C VAL A 95 3.73 -22.24 13.16
N GLU A 96 3.34 -23.12 12.24
CA GLU A 96 2.52 -24.30 12.51
C GLU A 96 3.41 -25.56 12.57
N ALA A 97 3.20 -26.40 13.59
CA ALA A 97 3.86 -27.70 13.63
C ALA A 97 3.32 -28.60 12.51
N ALA A 98 4.14 -29.55 12.06
CA ALA A 98 3.72 -30.48 11.01
C ALA A 98 2.62 -31.44 11.50
N THR A 99 2.73 -31.85 12.76
CA THR A 99 1.78 -32.72 13.48
C THR A 99 1.77 -32.35 14.97
N ASP A 100 0.84 -32.94 15.74
CA ASP A 100 0.77 -32.80 17.21
C ASP A 100 1.81 -33.66 17.96
N ASP A 101 2.71 -34.36 17.25
CA ASP A 101 3.80 -35.11 17.87
C ASP A 101 4.76 -34.19 18.61
N ALA A 102 5.19 -34.59 19.81
CA ALA A 102 5.98 -33.75 20.71
C ALA A 102 7.29 -33.25 20.08
N GLU A 103 7.91 -34.04 19.20
CA GLU A 103 9.13 -33.63 18.49
C GLU A 103 8.83 -32.64 17.36
N ASP A 104 7.71 -32.77 16.65
CA ASP A 104 7.32 -31.80 15.62
C ASP A 104 6.90 -30.45 16.24
N VAL A 105 6.27 -30.48 17.41
CA VAL A 105 5.97 -29.29 18.22
C VAL A 105 7.27 -28.64 18.68
N ARG A 106 8.22 -29.40 19.25
CA ARG A 106 9.53 -28.89 19.67
C ARG A 106 10.29 -28.19 18.54
N ARG A 107 10.27 -28.76 17.34
CA ARG A 107 10.90 -28.16 16.14
C ARG A 107 10.23 -26.86 15.74
N ALA A 108 8.90 -26.81 15.81
CA ALA A 108 8.14 -25.60 15.53
C ALA A 108 8.42 -24.51 16.58
N ASP A 109 8.54 -24.88 17.86
CA ASP A 109 8.87 -23.95 18.94
C ASP A 109 10.26 -23.31 18.73
N MET A 110 11.27 -24.13 18.40
CA MET A 110 12.61 -23.61 18.07
C MET A 110 12.62 -22.70 16.85
N LEU A 111 11.80 -23.00 15.84
CA LEU A 111 11.64 -22.13 14.68
C LEU A 111 10.94 -20.82 15.03
N ARG A 112 9.94 -20.84 15.94
CA ARG A 112 9.27 -19.62 16.43
C ARG A 112 10.24 -18.67 17.10
N GLU A 113 11.14 -19.19 17.95
CA GLU A 113 12.17 -18.38 18.60
C GLU A 113 13.02 -17.61 17.59
N VAL A 114 13.39 -18.25 16.47
CA VAL A 114 14.15 -17.58 15.41
C VAL A 114 13.29 -16.56 14.66
N VAL A 115 12.04 -16.90 14.34
CA VAL A 115 11.13 -16.03 13.59
C VAL A 115 10.73 -14.77 14.38
N GLU A 116 10.69 -14.86 15.72
CA GLU A 116 10.40 -13.73 16.61
C GLU A 116 11.60 -12.80 16.84
N SER A 117 12.79 -13.18 16.34
CA SER A 117 14.00 -12.33 16.42
C SER A 117 13.90 -11.10 15.51
N ALA A 118 14.59 -10.03 15.90
CA ALA A 118 14.61 -8.78 15.12
C ALA A 118 15.27 -9.00 13.75
N GLU A 119 16.33 -9.80 13.72
CA GLU A 119 17.10 -10.16 12.53
C GLU A 119 16.22 -10.87 11.49
N PHE A 120 15.21 -11.64 11.93
CA PHE A 120 14.26 -12.27 11.01
C PHE A 120 13.23 -11.27 10.45
N GLY A 121 12.84 -10.26 11.22
CA GLY A 121 12.01 -9.15 10.74
C GLY A 121 12.75 -8.26 9.72
N GLU A 122 14.05 -8.03 9.93
CA GLU A 122 14.93 -7.37 8.96
C GLU A 122 15.02 -8.19 7.66
N LEU A 123 15.23 -9.50 7.76
CA LEU A 123 15.17 -10.42 6.61
C LEU A 123 13.86 -10.26 5.83
N GLN A 124 12.70 -10.32 6.50
CA GLN A 124 11.39 -10.16 5.85
C GLN A 124 11.32 -8.83 5.08
N THR A 125 11.81 -7.75 5.68
CA THR A 125 11.87 -6.43 5.04
C THR A 125 12.77 -6.43 3.81
N ASP A 126 13.97 -7.00 3.92
CA ASP A 126 14.97 -7.05 2.85
C ASP A 126 14.53 -7.91 1.66
N LEU A 127 13.75 -8.97 1.90
CA LEU A 127 13.20 -9.79 0.82
C LEU A 127 12.21 -9.01 -0.05
N THR A 128 11.54 -7.98 0.48
CA THR A 128 10.58 -7.16 -0.29
C THR A 128 11.20 -6.40 -1.46
N ASP A 129 12.53 -6.22 -1.49
CA ASP A 129 13.29 -5.66 -2.63
C ASP A 129 13.02 -6.43 -3.94
N ALA A 130 12.66 -7.71 -3.83
CA ALA A 130 12.31 -8.56 -4.96
C ALA A 130 11.09 -8.07 -5.75
N LEU A 131 10.19 -7.29 -5.14
CA LEU A 131 9.03 -6.72 -5.84
C LEU A 131 9.47 -5.71 -6.92
N GLY A 132 10.50 -4.90 -6.62
CA GLY A 132 11.07 -3.94 -7.57
C GLY A 132 11.93 -4.64 -8.62
N LYS A 133 12.96 -5.36 -8.17
CA LYS A 133 14.04 -5.89 -9.02
C LYS A 133 13.73 -7.26 -9.65
N GLY A 134 12.75 -8.00 -9.11
CA GLY A 134 12.33 -9.33 -9.55
C GLY A 134 12.89 -10.47 -8.70
N TYR A 135 13.94 -10.20 -7.92
CA TYR A 135 14.48 -11.09 -6.89
C TYR A 135 15.20 -10.28 -5.80
N SER A 136 15.32 -10.86 -4.62
CA SER A 136 16.15 -10.38 -3.51
C SER A 136 16.93 -11.56 -2.95
N VAL A 137 18.11 -11.30 -2.39
CA VAL A 137 18.98 -12.33 -1.84
C VAL A 137 19.42 -11.92 -0.45
N ALA A 138 19.26 -12.84 0.50
CA ALA A 138 19.86 -12.73 1.82
C ALA A 138 20.84 -13.89 2.05
N GLU A 139 21.99 -13.60 2.62
CA GLU A 139 22.98 -14.57 3.07
C GLU A 139 22.80 -14.85 4.56
N ILE A 140 22.67 -16.13 4.93
CA ILE A 140 22.50 -16.55 6.32
C ILE A 140 23.88 -16.65 6.97
N MET A 141 24.12 -15.88 8.03
CA MET A 141 25.31 -16.01 8.84
C MET A 141 25.02 -17.01 9.96
N TRP A 142 25.44 -18.26 9.76
CA TRP A 142 25.19 -19.32 10.74
C TRP A 142 26.21 -19.28 11.87
N ASP A 143 25.72 -19.34 13.11
CA ASP A 143 26.52 -19.64 14.30
C ASP A 143 26.45 -21.15 14.63
N ARG A 144 27.61 -21.70 14.96
CA ARG A 144 27.84 -23.10 15.33
C ARG A 144 28.56 -23.20 16.70
N SER A 145 28.57 -22.13 17.48
CA SER A 145 29.21 -22.12 18.81
C SER A 145 28.47 -23.03 19.80
N GLY A 146 27.15 -23.18 19.65
CA GLY A 146 26.30 -24.05 20.44
C GLY A 146 26.09 -25.46 19.87
N THR A 147 25.15 -26.19 20.47
CA THR A 147 24.71 -27.52 20.01
C THR A 147 23.78 -27.48 18.80
N THR A 148 23.21 -26.31 18.54
CA THR A 148 22.21 -26.04 17.50
C THR A 148 22.79 -24.98 16.58
N TRP A 149 22.66 -25.18 15.28
CA TRP A 149 22.90 -24.17 14.26
C TRP A 149 21.82 -23.09 14.35
N MET A 150 22.22 -21.89 14.71
CA MET A 150 21.33 -20.73 14.78
C MET A 150 21.79 -19.68 13.77
N PRO A 151 20.88 -18.96 13.09
CA PRO A 151 21.29 -17.80 12.33
C PRO A 151 21.68 -16.69 13.31
N GLU A 152 22.91 -16.20 13.22
CA GLU A 152 23.38 -15.01 13.95
C GLU A 152 22.77 -13.74 13.35
N ARG A 153 22.71 -13.68 12.01
CA ARG A 153 22.09 -12.60 11.26
C ARG A 153 21.80 -13.00 9.82
N PHE A 154 21.01 -12.19 9.14
CA PHE A 154 20.73 -12.32 7.71
C PHE A 154 21.24 -11.07 7.00
N GLU A 155 22.17 -11.25 6.07
CA GLU A 155 22.78 -10.14 5.35
C GLU A 155 22.13 -9.98 3.99
N TRP A 156 21.41 -8.88 3.75
CA TRP A 156 20.98 -8.56 2.40
C TRP A 156 22.19 -8.39 1.48
N ARG A 157 22.10 -9.02 0.31
CA ARG A 157 23.14 -8.96 -0.72
C ARG A 157 22.61 -8.26 -1.93
N ASP A 158 23.38 -7.28 -2.37
CA ASP A 158 23.12 -6.51 -3.57
C ASP A 158 22.82 -7.47 -4.74
N PRO A 159 21.62 -7.39 -5.35
CA PRO A 159 21.25 -8.23 -6.49
C PRO A 159 22.27 -8.20 -7.63
N ARG A 160 23.03 -7.11 -7.79
CA ARG A 160 24.11 -6.95 -8.78
C ARG A 160 25.30 -7.86 -8.54
N PHE A 161 25.41 -8.48 -7.36
CA PHE A 161 26.45 -9.48 -7.06
C PHE A 161 26.09 -10.86 -7.60
N PHE A 162 24.94 -10.99 -8.25
CA PHE A 162 24.45 -12.25 -8.78
C PHE A 162 24.15 -12.12 -10.27
N MET A 163 24.19 -13.27 -10.94
CA MET A 163 23.75 -13.41 -12.32
C MET A 163 22.91 -14.66 -12.48
N PHE A 164 22.02 -14.67 -13.47
CA PHE A 164 21.33 -15.90 -13.86
C PHE A 164 22.21 -16.72 -14.79
N ASP A 165 22.08 -18.04 -14.72
CA ASP A 165 22.74 -18.94 -15.65
C ASP A 165 22.34 -18.63 -17.10
N ARG A 166 23.29 -18.73 -18.03
CA ARG A 166 23.05 -18.38 -19.44
C ARG A 166 22.24 -19.44 -20.20
N GLU A 167 22.16 -20.66 -19.67
CA GLU A 167 21.49 -21.78 -20.34
C GLU A 167 19.97 -21.70 -20.23
N THR A 168 19.47 -21.45 -19.02
CA THR A 168 18.04 -21.43 -18.71
C THR A 168 17.54 -20.06 -18.25
N GLY A 169 18.44 -19.21 -17.74
CA GLY A 169 18.07 -17.93 -17.12
C GLY A 169 17.25 -18.10 -15.85
N GLN A 170 17.41 -19.21 -15.11
CA GLN A 170 16.59 -19.58 -13.95
C GLN A 170 17.42 -19.83 -12.69
N GLU A 171 18.57 -20.49 -12.79
CA GLU A 171 19.48 -20.69 -11.66
C GLU A 171 20.20 -19.37 -11.37
N LEU A 172 20.13 -18.90 -10.12
CA LEU A 172 20.91 -17.73 -9.69
C LEU A 172 22.28 -18.20 -9.24
N ARG A 173 23.32 -17.48 -9.65
CA ARG A 173 24.73 -17.75 -9.36
C ARG A 173 25.38 -16.50 -8.80
N LEU A 174 26.38 -16.71 -7.95
CA LEU A 174 27.17 -15.64 -7.35
C LEU A 174 28.25 -15.21 -8.36
N LEU A 175 28.37 -13.92 -8.63
CA LEU A 175 29.49 -13.38 -9.37
C LEU A 175 30.75 -13.50 -8.52
N ASP A 176 31.73 -14.24 -9.02
CA ASP A 176 32.96 -14.52 -8.30
C ASP A 176 34.15 -14.58 -9.28
N GLU A 177 35.34 -14.27 -8.78
CA GLU A 177 36.57 -14.24 -9.58
C GLU A 177 36.99 -15.65 -10.03
N ALA A 178 36.54 -16.70 -9.33
CA ALA A 178 36.76 -18.08 -9.74
C ALA A 178 36.08 -18.44 -11.08
N ASP A 179 34.95 -17.81 -11.40
CA ASP A 179 34.26 -17.94 -12.69
C ASP A 179 33.47 -16.65 -13.01
N MET A 180 34.17 -15.66 -13.56
CA MET A 180 33.55 -14.37 -13.91
C MET A 180 32.54 -14.46 -15.06
N ALA A 181 32.59 -15.51 -15.88
CA ALA A 181 31.77 -15.62 -17.09
C ALA A 181 30.40 -16.24 -16.81
N TYR A 182 30.36 -17.22 -15.90
CA TYR A 182 29.16 -17.99 -15.57
C TYR A 182 28.72 -17.87 -14.10
N GLY A 183 29.56 -17.27 -13.26
CA GLY A 183 29.34 -17.24 -11.82
C GLY A 183 29.51 -18.61 -11.16
N VAL A 184 29.68 -18.62 -9.85
CA VAL A 184 29.74 -19.85 -9.06
C VAL A 184 28.36 -20.20 -8.50
N PRO A 185 28.02 -21.49 -8.35
CA PRO A 185 26.76 -21.89 -7.75
C PRO A 185 26.65 -21.41 -6.30
N LEU A 186 25.43 -21.04 -5.88
CA LEU A 186 25.18 -20.65 -4.49
C LEU A 186 25.40 -21.82 -3.54
N ALA A 187 26.09 -21.55 -2.43
CA ALA A 187 26.36 -22.55 -1.40
C ALA A 187 25.02 -23.09 -0.81
N PRO A 188 24.85 -24.42 -0.72
CA PRO A 188 23.73 -25.07 -0.04
C PRO A 188 23.46 -24.49 1.35
N CYS A 189 22.18 -24.28 1.69
CA CYS A 189 21.74 -23.80 3.01
C CYS A 189 22.31 -22.43 3.45
N LYS A 190 22.97 -21.70 2.56
CA LYS A 190 23.64 -20.43 2.87
C LYS A 190 22.87 -19.19 2.40
N PHE A 191 22.06 -19.32 1.35
CA PHE A 191 21.36 -18.18 0.73
C PHE A 191 19.85 -18.39 0.70
N ILE A 192 19.10 -17.32 0.95
CA ILE A 192 17.66 -17.22 0.73
C ILE A 192 17.47 -16.34 -0.50
N VAL A 193 16.84 -16.89 -1.54
CA VAL A 193 16.58 -16.19 -2.80
C VAL A 193 15.09 -16.02 -2.98
N HIS A 194 14.57 -14.84 -2.65
CA HIS A 194 13.15 -14.55 -2.83
C HIS A 194 12.84 -14.15 -4.27
N ARG A 195 11.78 -14.75 -4.82
CA ARG A 195 11.25 -14.48 -6.16
C ARG A 195 9.72 -14.49 -6.09
N PRO A 196 9.06 -13.33 -6.07
CA PRO A 196 7.61 -13.23 -5.87
C PRO A 196 6.79 -13.82 -7.04
N ARG A 197 7.41 -14.02 -8.22
CA ARG A 197 6.76 -14.56 -9.43
C ARG A 197 5.52 -13.77 -9.86
N LEU A 198 5.59 -12.43 -9.78
CA LEU A 198 4.55 -11.50 -10.24
C LEU A 198 4.12 -11.75 -11.70
N ARG A 199 5.01 -12.33 -12.50
CA ARG A 199 4.75 -12.80 -13.86
C ARG A 199 5.53 -14.09 -14.12
N ALA A 200 4.97 -14.98 -14.94
CA ALA A 200 5.69 -16.14 -15.47
C ALA A 200 6.76 -15.71 -16.51
N GLY A 201 7.92 -16.37 -16.48
CA GLY A 201 9.01 -16.14 -17.43
C GLY A 201 10.39 -16.14 -16.78
N LEU A 202 11.34 -15.41 -17.37
CA LEU A 202 12.67 -15.21 -16.79
C LEU A 202 12.55 -14.38 -15.50
N PRO A 203 13.14 -14.80 -14.37
CA PRO A 203 13.03 -14.10 -13.10
C PRO A 203 13.53 -12.64 -13.17
N ILE A 204 14.61 -12.37 -13.92
CA ILE A 204 15.13 -11.00 -14.10
C ILE A 204 14.14 -10.03 -14.76
N ARG A 205 13.12 -10.56 -15.45
CA ARG A 205 12.05 -9.79 -16.09
C ARG A 205 10.78 -9.70 -15.25
N GLY A 206 10.80 -10.25 -14.03
CA GLY A 206 9.63 -10.41 -13.17
C GLY A 206 9.37 -9.23 -12.22
N GLY A 207 10.32 -8.30 -12.07
CA GLY A 207 10.19 -7.15 -11.18
C GLY A 207 9.33 -6.01 -11.74
N LEU A 208 8.71 -5.23 -10.85
CA LEU A 208 7.86 -4.08 -11.19
C LEU A 208 8.66 -2.91 -11.75
N ALA A 209 9.96 -2.78 -11.43
CA ALA A 209 10.82 -1.74 -12.00
C ALA A 209 10.86 -1.83 -13.53
N ARG A 210 10.92 -3.04 -14.08
CA ARG A 210 10.88 -3.23 -15.54
C ARG A 210 9.60 -2.68 -16.18
N LEU A 211 8.47 -2.85 -15.51
CA LEU A 211 7.18 -2.34 -15.97
C LEU A 211 7.12 -0.81 -15.87
N ALA A 212 7.67 -0.25 -14.80
CA ALA A 212 7.69 1.17 -14.50
C ALA A 212 8.78 1.97 -15.28
N ALA A 213 9.81 1.32 -15.83
CA ALA A 213 10.99 2.00 -16.37
C ALA A 213 10.68 2.99 -17.51
N VAL A 214 9.70 2.67 -18.38
CA VAL A 214 9.27 3.58 -19.45
C VAL A 214 8.56 4.80 -18.88
N ALA A 215 7.68 4.58 -17.90
CA ALA A 215 6.97 5.67 -17.23
C ALA A 215 7.94 6.59 -16.50
N TYR A 216 8.94 6.03 -15.81
CA TYR A 216 10.01 6.79 -15.17
C TYR A 216 10.76 7.69 -16.16
N MET A 217 11.21 7.13 -17.29
CA MET A 217 11.92 7.89 -18.32
C MET A 217 11.07 9.04 -18.86
N CYS A 218 9.82 8.78 -19.22
CA CYS A 218 8.90 9.79 -19.73
C CYS A 218 8.64 10.90 -18.71
N LYS A 219 8.47 10.56 -17.43
CA LYS A 219 8.28 11.53 -16.34
C LYS A 219 9.52 12.38 -16.11
N ALA A 220 10.71 11.76 -16.08
CA ALA A 220 11.96 12.48 -15.91
C ALA A 220 12.17 13.54 -17.01
N TRP A 221 11.83 13.21 -18.25
CA TRP A 221 11.84 14.16 -19.37
C TRP A 221 10.76 15.24 -19.23
N THR A 222 9.55 14.85 -18.84
CA THR A 222 8.44 15.78 -18.60
C THR A 222 8.81 16.83 -17.56
N TRP A 223 9.40 16.43 -16.42
CA TRP A 223 9.84 17.37 -15.40
C TRP A 223 10.98 18.26 -15.86
N LYS A 224 11.98 17.70 -16.56
CA LYS A 224 13.09 18.49 -17.11
C LYS A 224 12.57 19.57 -18.06
N ASP A 225 11.69 19.21 -18.98
CA ASP A 225 11.14 20.12 -19.98
C ASP A 225 10.18 21.13 -19.34
N TRP A 226 9.40 20.72 -18.34
CA TRP A 226 8.53 21.62 -17.60
C TRP A 226 9.34 22.65 -16.80
N MET A 227 10.41 22.24 -16.12
CA MET A 227 11.30 23.18 -15.41
C MET A 227 12.01 24.12 -16.38
N GLY A 228 12.49 23.62 -17.52
CA GLY A 228 13.07 24.48 -18.57
C GLY A 228 12.05 25.47 -19.14
N PHE A 229 10.80 25.05 -19.32
CA PHE A 229 9.71 25.94 -19.72
C PHE A 229 9.42 26.99 -18.64
N ALA A 230 9.35 26.59 -17.37
CA ALA A 230 9.11 27.51 -16.27
C ALA A 230 10.25 28.54 -16.12
N ASP A 231 11.49 28.16 -16.39
CA ASP A 231 12.64 29.06 -16.34
C ASP A 231 12.60 30.11 -17.46
N ILE A 232 12.21 29.70 -18.68
CA ILE A 232 12.14 30.59 -19.85
C ILE A 232 10.91 31.52 -19.78
N TYR A 233 9.76 30.99 -19.36
CA TYR A 233 8.47 31.68 -19.47
C TYR A 233 7.87 32.12 -18.13
N GLY A 234 8.39 31.65 -17.00
CA GLY A 234 7.86 31.96 -15.67
C GLY A 234 8.11 33.41 -15.25
N ILE A 235 9.22 34.01 -15.69
CA ILE A 235 9.56 35.40 -15.42
C ILE A 235 10.10 36.05 -16.71
N PRO A 236 9.25 36.69 -17.53
CA PRO A 236 9.71 37.31 -18.76
C PRO A 236 10.64 38.49 -18.46
N MET A 237 11.76 38.57 -19.20
CA MET A 237 12.68 39.70 -19.13
C MET A 237 11.95 41.00 -19.53
N ARG A 238 12.17 42.06 -18.75
CA ARG A 238 11.55 43.36 -19.02
C ARG A 238 12.45 44.16 -19.94
N VAL A 239 11.92 44.56 -21.09
CA VAL A 239 12.69 45.25 -22.13
C VAL A 239 12.10 46.63 -22.37
N GLY A 240 12.81 47.67 -21.93
CA GLY A 240 12.53 49.06 -22.30
C GLY A 240 12.98 49.34 -23.72
N ARG A 241 12.18 50.07 -24.49
CA ARG A 241 12.49 50.43 -25.88
C ARG A 241 12.58 51.93 -26.03
N TYR A 242 13.56 52.39 -26.81
CA TYR A 242 13.71 53.81 -27.13
C TYR A 242 13.87 54.04 -28.63
N GLY A 243 13.35 55.19 -29.09
CA GLY A 243 13.44 55.61 -30.48
C GLY A 243 14.78 56.27 -30.83
N PRO A 244 15.06 56.47 -32.12
CA PRO A 244 16.35 57.02 -32.59
C PRO A 244 16.63 58.47 -32.15
N ASN A 245 15.63 59.19 -31.64
CA ASN A 245 15.75 60.57 -31.16
C ASN A 245 15.86 60.67 -29.63
N ALA A 246 15.94 59.55 -28.90
CA ALA A 246 16.05 59.56 -27.43
C ALA A 246 17.42 60.08 -27.00
N SER A 247 17.45 61.00 -26.03
CA SER A 247 18.69 61.52 -25.48
C SER A 247 19.34 60.50 -24.52
N PRO A 248 20.65 60.59 -24.24
CA PRO A 248 21.30 59.74 -23.25
C PRO A 248 20.66 59.80 -21.85
N ASP A 249 20.13 60.97 -21.47
CA ASP A 249 19.43 61.16 -20.19
C ASP A 249 18.11 60.40 -20.16
N ASP A 250 17.33 60.44 -21.25
CA ASP A 250 16.07 59.69 -21.37
C ASP A 250 16.29 58.17 -21.31
N ILE A 251 17.37 57.68 -21.91
CA ILE A 251 17.76 56.26 -21.86
C ILE A 251 18.14 55.86 -20.43
N GLY A 252 18.86 56.73 -19.70
CA GLY A 252 19.23 56.51 -18.30
C GLY A 252 18.01 56.47 -17.35
N VAL A 253 17.03 57.35 -17.57
CA VAL A 253 15.75 57.35 -16.83
C VAL A 253 14.96 56.08 -17.15
N LEU A 254 14.86 55.68 -18.42
CA LEU A 254 14.18 54.45 -18.82
C LEU A 254 14.84 53.21 -18.21
N MET A 255 16.17 53.13 -18.22
CA MET A 255 16.90 52.02 -17.59
C MET A 255 16.64 51.96 -16.08
N SER A 256 16.66 53.10 -15.40
CA SER A 256 16.35 53.18 -13.97
C SER A 256 14.90 52.79 -13.69
N ALA A 257 13.95 53.18 -14.54
CA ALA A 257 12.55 52.82 -14.40
C ALA A 257 12.31 51.32 -14.59
N VAL A 258 12.92 50.69 -15.61
CA VAL A 258 12.78 49.25 -15.87
C VAL A 258 13.47 48.42 -14.78
N ALA A 259 14.62 48.88 -14.26
CA ALA A 259 15.32 48.22 -13.16
C ALA A 259 14.57 48.33 -11.83
N ASN A 260 13.92 49.46 -11.55
CA ASN A 260 13.16 49.67 -10.31
C ASN A 260 11.78 49.01 -10.30
N LEU A 261 11.28 48.54 -11.44
CA LEU A 261 9.96 47.91 -11.55
C LEU A 261 9.91 46.51 -10.90
N GLY A 262 11.05 45.96 -10.44
CA GLY A 262 11.13 44.66 -9.76
C GLY A 262 12.52 44.02 -9.83
N SER A 263 12.71 42.86 -9.20
CA SER A 263 14.03 42.28 -8.88
C SER A 263 14.80 41.63 -10.04
N ASP A 264 14.16 41.36 -11.18
CA ASP A 264 14.71 40.45 -12.22
C ASP A 264 15.46 41.17 -13.36
N ALA A 265 15.97 40.41 -14.32
CA ALA A 265 16.71 40.95 -15.46
C ALA A 265 15.93 42.04 -16.23
N ALA A 266 16.60 43.17 -16.48
CA ALA A 266 16.10 44.33 -17.20
C ALA A 266 17.07 44.70 -18.32
N ALA A 267 16.53 45.00 -19.50
CA ALA A 267 17.33 45.45 -20.64
C ALA A 267 16.68 46.67 -21.30
N VAL A 268 17.50 47.51 -21.92
CA VAL A 268 17.04 48.65 -22.72
C VAL A 268 17.69 48.55 -24.10
N ILE A 269 16.87 48.51 -25.16
CA ILE A 269 17.35 48.34 -26.54
C ILE A 269 16.75 49.42 -27.47
N PRO A 270 17.49 49.85 -28.52
CA PRO A 270 16.91 50.64 -29.59
C PRO A 270 15.77 49.87 -30.28
N ASP A 271 14.69 50.54 -30.65
CA ASP A 271 13.56 49.90 -31.35
C ASP A 271 13.96 49.29 -32.70
N SER A 272 15.03 49.81 -33.33
CA SER A 272 15.60 49.27 -34.58
C SER A 272 16.34 47.93 -34.43
N MET A 273 16.69 47.52 -33.20
CA MET A 273 17.35 46.24 -32.90
C MET A 273 16.37 45.18 -32.36
N ARG A 274 15.07 45.36 -32.62
CA ARG A 274 14.04 44.41 -32.19
C ARG A 274 14.21 43.07 -32.89
N ILE A 275 14.35 42.01 -32.11
CA ILE A 275 14.25 40.62 -32.57
C ILE A 275 12.88 40.10 -32.14
N ASP A 276 12.00 39.88 -33.11
CA ASP A 276 10.70 39.24 -32.86
C ASP A 276 10.87 37.73 -32.99
N PHE A 277 10.73 37.01 -31.88
CA PHE A 277 10.52 35.57 -31.94
C PHE A 277 9.09 35.34 -32.46
N THR A 278 8.94 34.56 -33.53
CA THR A 278 7.63 34.06 -33.94
C THR A 278 7.06 33.27 -32.75
N GLN A 279 6.09 33.83 -32.04
CA GLN A 279 5.48 33.15 -30.90
C GLN A 279 5.02 31.76 -31.33
N ALA A 280 5.46 30.72 -30.61
CA ALA A 280 4.79 29.44 -30.69
C ALA A 280 3.33 29.68 -30.31
N ALA A 281 2.42 29.46 -31.27
CA ALA A 281 1.00 29.62 -31.03
C ALA A 281 0.61 28.69 -29.86
N ASN A 282 0.08 29.27 -28.78
CA ASN A 282 -0.39 28.59 -27.55
C ASN A 282 0.66 28.23 -26.49
N VAL A 283 1.26 29.24 -25.86
CA VAL A 283 1.87 29.10 -24.51
C VAL A 283 0.79 28.91 -23.43
N ASN A 284 -0.44 29.39 -23.68
CA ASN A 284 -1.60 29.20 -22.82
C ASN A 284 -1.99 27.72 -22.76
N GLY A 285 -1.80 27.09 -21.60
CA GLY A 285 -2.11 25.68 -21.35
C GLY A 285 -0.88 24.75 -21.28
N ALA A 286 0.33 25.25 -21.53
CA ALA A 286 1.55 24.43 -21.44
C ALA A 286 1.77 23.86 -20.02
N GLY A 287 1.49 24.65 -18.97
CA GLY A 287 1.55 24.18 -17.59
C GLY A 287 0.61 23.00 -17.31
N GLU A 288 -0.65 23.10 -17.77
CA GLU A 288 -1.64 22.01 -17.65
C GLU A 288 -1.26 20.80 -18.51
N PHE A 289 -0.63 21.00 -19.67
CA PHE A 289 -0.13 19.90 -20.50
C PHE A 289 0.96 19.09 -19.79
N PHE A 290 1.99 19.75 -19.25
CA PHE A 290 3.07 19.06 -18.52
C PHE A 290 2.56 18.37 -17.26
N LYS A 291 1.70 19.06 -16.49
CA LYS A 291 1.04 18.49 -15.32
C LYS A 291 0.22 17.25 -15.69
N GLY A 292 -0.65 17.35 -16.69
CA GLY A 292 -1.49 16.25 -17.15
C GLY A 292 -0.69 15.04 -17.65
N LEU A 293 0.45 15.27 -18.31
CA LEU A 293 1.35 14.20 -18.75
C LEU A 293 2.00 13.48 -17.55
N ALA A 294 2.48 14.23 -16.56
CA ALA A 294 3.06 13.65 -15.34
C ALA A 294 2.01 12.84 -14.55
N GLU A 295 0.83 13.42 -14.32
CA GLU A 295 -0.28 12.78 -13.61
C GLU A 295 -0.80 11.53 -14.33
N TRP A 296 -0.81 11.52 -15.67
CA TRP A 296 -1.21 10.35 -16.42
C TRP A 296 -0.27 9.17 -16.17
N TRP A 297 1.05 9.40 -16.20
CA TRP A 297 2.03 8.37 -15.91
C TRP A 297 1.97 7.89 -14.45
N ASP A 298 1.75 8.79 -13.49
CA ASP A 298 1.53 8.43 -12.09
C ASP A 298 0.31 7.50 -11.96
N LYS A 299 -0.81 7.85 -12.60
CA LYS A 299 -2.00 6.98 -12.61
C LYS A 299 -1.71 5.59 -13.22
N GLN A 300 -0.88 5.48 -14.26
CA GLN A 300 -0.51 4.17 -14.80
C GLN A 300 0.40 3.39 -13.84
N MET A 301 1.34 4.05 -13.16
CA MET A 301 2.20 3.43 -12.15
C MET A 301 1.38 2.91 -10.97
N SER A 302 0.44 3.69 -10.42
CA SER A 302 -0.44 3.23 -9.35
C SER A 302 -1.22 1.97 -9.76
N LYS A 303 -1.84 1.95 -10.95
CA LYS A 303 -2.55 0.77 -11.45
C LYS A 303 -1.64 -0.45 -11.57
N ALA A 304 -0.44 -0.25 -12.07
CA ALA A 304 0.51 -1.32 -12.30
C ALA A 304 1.04 -1.95 -10.99
N ILE A 305 1.23 -1.14 -9.95
CA ILE A 305 1.94 -1.54 -8.73
C ILE A 305 0.97 -1.91 -7.60
N VAL A 306 -0.03 -1.06 -7.35
CA VAL A 306 -1.03 -1.25 -6.27
C VAL A 306 -2.42 -1.61 -6.79
N GLY A 307 -2.59 -1.79 -8.10
CA GLY A 307 -3.84 -2.25 -8.72
C GLY A 307 -4.92 -1.17 -8.88
N GLN A 308 -4.67 0.06 -8.42
CA GLN A 308 -5.69 1.11 -8.32
C GLN A 308 -5.08 2.51 -8.47
N THR A 309 -5.88 3.55 -8.73
CA THR A 309 -5.39 4.92 -9.02
C THR A 309 -5.61 5.98 -7.95
N MET A 310 -6.54 5.78 -7.02
CA MET A 310 -6.87 6.78 -6.03
C MET A 310 -5.78 6.84 -4.95
N SER A 311 -5.13 8.00 -4.84
CA SER A 311 -4.44 8.44 -3.62
C SER A 311 -5.45 9.08 -2.67
N ALA A 312 -5.01 9.44 -1.47
CA ALA A 312 -5.83 10.07 -0.43
C ALA A 312 -6.51 11.41 -0.83
N ASP A 313 -6.25 11.92 -2.04
CA ASP A 313 -6.68 13.23 -2.52
C ASP A 313 -8.02 13.22 -3.28
N ASP A 314 -8.50 12.05 -3.74
CA ASP A 314 -9.78 11.94 -4.44
C ASP A 314 -10.89 11.61 -3.43
N GLY A 315 -11.77 12.59 -3.18
CA GLY A 315 -12.91 12.46 -2.27
C GLY A 315 -13.73 11.20 -2.53
N ALA A 316 -13.58 10.19 -1.68
CA ALA A 316 -14.10 8.86 -1.91
C ALA A 316 -15.39 8.59 -1.12
N SER A 317 -16.36 7.95 -1.79
CA SER A 317 -17.47 7.29 -1.10
C SER A 317 -16.95 6.06 -0.32
N LEU A 318 -17.59 5.72 0.81
CA LEU A 318 -17.22 4.57 1.63
C LEU A 318 -17.16 3.25 0.82
N ALA A 319 -18.03 3.12 -0.19
CA ALA A 319 -18.08 1.93 -1.04
C ALA A 319 -16.82 1.77 -1.91
N GLN A 320 -16.30 2.86 -2.47
CA GLN A 320 -15.07 2.83 -3.26
C GLN A 320 -13.86 2.49 -2.40
N ALA A 321 -13.74 3.10 -1.21
CA ALA A 321 -12.65 2.80 -0.28
C ALA A 321 -12.58 1.31 0.10
N LYS A 322 -13.73 0.64 0.27
CA LYS A 322 -13.79 -0.80 0.51
C LYS A 322 -13.22 -1.62 -0.65
N VAL A 323 -13.66 -1.35 -1.89
CA VAL A 323 -13.17 -2.05 -3.09
C VAL A 323 -11.66 -1.86 -3.26
N HIS A 324 -11.13 -0.68 -2.97
CA HIS A 324 -9.68 -0.43 -3.01
C HIS A 324 -8.90 -1.23 -1.96
N ASN A 325 -9.45 -1.33 -0.75
CA ASN A 325 -8.83 -2.14 0.28
C ASN A 325 -8.84 -3.63 -0.08
N GLU A 326 -9.91 -4.14 -0.70
CA GLU A 326 -9.98 -5.52 -1.19
C GLU A 326 -8.88 -5.82 -2.22
N VAL A 327 -8.69 -4.96 -3.24
CA VAL A 327 -7.61 -5.14 -4.24
C VAL A 327 -6.23 -5.11 -3.58
N ARG A 328 -6.02 -4.22 -2.61
CA ARG A 328 -4.76 -4.16 -1.85
C ARG A 328 -4.52 -5.45 -1.05
N LEU A 329 -5.56 -5.99 -0.41
CA LEU A 329 -5.49 -7.23 0.37
C LEU A 329 -5.20 -8.43 -0.55
N ASP A 330 -5.86 -8.54 -1.71
CA ASP A 330 -5.60 -9.61 -2.69
C ASP A 330 -4.13 -9.64 -3.14
N LEU A 331 -3.55 -8.47 -3.42
CA LEU A 331 -2.13 -8.35 -3.78
C LEU A 331 -1.23 -8.74 -2.61
N LEU A 332 -1.57 -8.26 -1.41
CA LEU A 332 -0.81 -8.55 -0.19
C LEU A 332 -0.81 -10.05 0.15
N GLU A 333 -1.94 -10.74 0.01
CA GLU A 333 -2.05 -12.19 0.18
C GLU A 333 -1.20 -12.96 -0.82
N ALA A 334 -1.20 -12.53 -2.09
CA ALA A 334 -0.38 -13.16 -3.12
C ALA A 334 1.12 -13.01 -2.80
N ASP A 335 1.54 -11.82 -2.36
CA ASP A 335 2.93 -11.54 -2.01
C ASP A 335 3.34 -12.30 -0.72
N ALA A 336 2.53 -12.25 0.33
CA ALA A 336 2.74 -12.97 1.59
C ALA A 336 2.86 -14.48 1.37
N LYS A 337 2.03 -15.04 0.49
CA LYS A 337 2.12 -16.44 0.09
C LYS A 337 3.42 -16.74 -0.66
N ALA A 338 3.86 -15.86 -1.56
CA ALA A 338 5.09 -16.07 -2.32
C ALA A 338 6.33 -16.03 -1.42
N GLU A 339 6.37 -15.11 -0.47
CA GLU A 339 7.45 -14.99 0.50
C GLU A 339 7.44 -16.16 1.50
N SER A 340 6.28 -16.53 2.03
CA SER A 340 6.11 -17.75 2.85
C SER A 340 6.68 -18.99 2.14
N ASN A 341 6.35 -19.17 0.86
CA ASN A 341 6.86 -20.30 0.07
C ASN A 341 8.38 -20.27 -0.09
N THR A 342 8.97 -19.08 -0.16
CA THR A 342 10.43 -18.89 -0.24
C THR A 342 11.08 -19.30 1.08
N LEU A 343 10.60 -18.73 2.20
CA LEU A 343 11.13 -19.00 3.53
C LEU A 343 11.00 -20.49 3.89
N ASN A 344 9.86 -21.12 3.61
CA ASN A 344 9.70 -22.57 3.82
C ASN A 344 10.71 -23.40 3.02
N ARG A 345 10.97 -23.01 1.76
CA ARG A 345 11.85 -23.78 0.86
C ARG A 345 13.33 -23.61 1.19
N MET A 346 13.74 -22.39 1.50
CA MET A 346 15.17 -22.03 1.56
C MET A 346 15.67 -21.86 2.99
N PHE A 347 14.83 -21.37 3.91
CA PHE A 347 15.20 -21.19 5.30
C PHE A 347 14.74 -22.35 6.18
N VAL A 348 13.44 -22.63 6.28
CA VAL A 348 12.89 -23.64 7.21
C VAL A 348 13.50 -25.01 6.96
N ARG A 349 13.58 -25.43 5.69
CA ARG A 349 14.24 -26.68 5.31
C ARG A 349 15.71 -26.70 5.76
N ALA A 350 16.47 -25.65 5.48
CA ALA A 350 17.89 -25.57 5.84
C ALA A 350 18.08 -25.63 7.36
N PHE A 351 17.30 -24.83 8.12
CA PHE A 351 17.32 -24.82 9.58
C PHE A 351 17.01 -26.21 10.15
N CYS A 352 15.98 -26.87 9.60
CA CYS A 352 15.59 -28.18 10.08
C CYS A 352 16.58 -29.29 9.71
N ASP A 353 17.11 -29.29 8.50
CA ASP A 353 18.07 -30.30 8.05
C ASP A 353 19.41 -30.19 8.80
N LEU A 354 19.83 -28.97 9.17
CA LEU A 354 21.05 -28.75 9.95
C LEU A 354 20.92 -29.16 11.43
N ASN A 355 19.72 -29.01 12.01
CA ASN A 355 19.49 -29.20 13.44
C ASN A 355 18.82 -30.52 13.82
N PHE A 356 18.10 -31.13 12.89
CA PHE A 356 17.30 -32.31 13.13
C PHE A 356 17.57 -33.41 12.11
N ALA A 357 17.22 -34.65 12.48
CA ALA A 357 17.38 -35.78 11.57
C ALA A 357 16.47 -35.63 10.33
N PRO A 358 17.00 -35.87 9.12
CA PRO A 358 16.22 -35.82 7.88
C PRO A 358 15.15 -36.92 7.85
N GLY A 359 14.07 -36.70 7.09
CA GLY A 359 13.01 -37.70 6.88
C GLY A 359 11.72 -37.49 7.67
N ARG A 360 11.57 -36.37 8.39
CA ARG A 360 10.29 -35.91 8.94
C ARG A 360 9.75 -34.72 8.16
N LEU A 361 8.46 -34.45 8.33
CA LEU A 361 7.82 -33.25 7.79
C LEU A 361 8.39 -32.01 8.49
N TYR A 362 8.47 -30.91 7.75
CA TYR A 362 8.94 -29.62 8.27
C TYR A 362 7.78 -28.85 8.89
N PRO A 363 8.02 -28.04 9.94
CA PRO A 363 7.09 -27.00 10.36
C PRO A 363 6.76 -26.07 9.18
N ARG A 364 5.61 -25.41 9.25
CA ARG A 364 5.15 -24.49 8.21
C ARG A 364 5.18 -23.06 8.71
N LEU A 365 5.96 -22.23 8.02
CA LEU A 365 5.99 -20.78 8.23
C LEU A 365 4.93 -20.11 7.33
N ILE A 366 4.09 -19.25 7.90
CA ILE A 366 3.02 -18.55 7.21
C ILE A 366 3.08 -17.07 7.58
N ILE A 367 3.30 -16.21 6.60
CA ILE A 367 3.11 -14.77 6.75
C ILE A 367 1.60 -14.53 6.70
N ASP A 368 1.04 -14.11 7.83
CA ASP A 368 -0.40 -14.05 8.04
C ASP A 368 -0.93 -12.69 7.61
N VAL A 369 -1.82 -12.68 6.61
CA VAL A 369 -2.57 -11.47 6.23
C VAL A 369 -3.84 -11.44 7.07
N PRO A 370 -3.98 -10.47 7.99
CA PRO A 370 -5.17 -10.37 8.81
C PRO A 370 -6.37 -10.06 7.91
N GLN A 371 -7.31 -10.99 7.86
CA GLN A 371 -8.58 -10.75 7.19
C GLN A 371 -9.42 -9.81 8.06
N PRO A 372 -10.00 -8.74 7.50
CA PRO A 372 -10.96 -7.93 8.24
C PRO A 372 -12.18 -8.80 8.57
N GLU A 373 -12.21 -9.32 9.80
CA GLU A 373 -13.29 -10.19 10.23
C GLU A 373 -14.58 -9.39 10.37
N ASN A 374 -15.62 -9.85 9.69
CA ASN A 374 -16.96 -9.30 9.89
C ASN A 374 -17.52 -9.85 11.21
N LEU A 375 -17.20 -9.18 12.31
CA LEU A 375 -17.65 -9.52 13.65
C LEU A 375 -19.19 -9.60 13.75
N GLU A 376 -19.91 -8.82 12.94
CA GLU A 376 -21.36 -8.89 12.85
C GLU A 376 -21.84 -10.21 12.22
N LEU A 377 -21.18 -10.66 11.15
CA LEU A 377 -21.44 -11.97 10.54
C LEU A 377 -21.10 -13.11 11.52
N PHE A 378 -20.01 -12.98 12.28
CA PHE A 378 -19.66 -13.93 13.34
C PHE A 378 -20.73 -14.00 14.43
N ILE A 379 -21.22 -12.85 14.93
CA ILE A 379 -22.33 -12.80 15.90
C ILE A 379 -23.58 -13.47 15.33
N LYS A 380 -23.96 -13.15 14.08
CA LYS A 380 -25.11 -13.77 13.42
C LYS A 380 -24.97 -15.29 13.31
N ALA A 381 -23.78 -15.79 12.95
CA ALA A 381 -23.50 -17.22 12.91
C ALA A 381 -23.59 -17.86 14.30
N VAL A 382 -23.00 -17.26 15.33
CA VAL A 382 -23.06 -17.74 16.71
C VAL A 382 -24.51 -17.78 17.21
N GLN A 383 -25.28 -16.71 17.01
CA GLN A 383 -26.70 -16.64 17.38
C GLN A 383 -27.56 -17.68 16.65
N ALA A 384 -27.23 -18.05 15.42
CA ALA A 384 -27.95 -19.07 14.66
C ALA A 384 -27.59 -20.50 15.09
N PHE A 385 -26.30 -20.79 15.29
CA PHE A 385 -25.82 -22.16 15.52
C PHE A 385 -25.83 -22.60 16.99
N VAL A 386 -25.68 -21.68 17.95
CA VAL A 386 -25.71 -22.04 19.39
C VAL A 386 -27.08 -22.63 19.80
N PRO A 387 -28.24 -22.07 19.39
CA PRO A 387 -29.54 -22.71 19.64
C PRO A 387 -29.70 -24.07 18.94
N LEU A 388 -28.99 -24.31 17.84
CA LEU A 388 -28.97 -25.58 17.11
C LEU A 388 -28.03 -26.63 17.74
N GLY A 389 -27.38 -26.31 18.86
CA GLY A 389 -26.55 -27.23 19.63
C GLY A 389 -25.05 -27.11 19.40
N LEU A 390 -24.58 -26.11 18.63
CA LEU A 390 -23.15 -25.83 18.52
C LEU A 390 -22.62 -25.33 19.87
N LYS A 391 -21.64 -26.04 20.44
CA LYS A 391 -20.93 -25.64 21.65
C LYS A 391 -19.70 -24.84 21.26
N ILE A 392 -19.64 -23.59 21.68
CA ILE A 392 -18.50 -22.70 21.47
C ILE A 392 -17.93 -22.33 22.83
N GLU A 393 -16.61 -22.40 22.96
CA GLU A 393 -15.92 -21.98 24.17
C GLU A 393 -16.00 -20.46 24.33
N GLN A 394 -16.21 -19.97 25.56
CA GLN A 394 -16.34 -18.53 25.80
C GLN A 394 -15.03 -17.78 25.56
N SER A 395 -13.89 -18.40 25.81
CA SER A 395 -12.54 -17.88 25.51
C SER A 395 -12.41 -17.55 24.03
N VAL A 396 -12.81 -18.46 23.14
CA VAL A 396 -12.78 -18.26 21.68
C VAL A 396 -13.59 -17.05 21.23
N VAL A 397 -14.76 -16.81 21.85
CA VAL A 397 -15.57 -15.61 21.54
C VAL A 397 -14.86 -14.36 22.09
N ARG A 398 -14.37 -14.40 23.32
CA ARG A 398 -13.66 -13.29 23.96
C ARG A 398 -12.42 -12.85 23.19
N ASP A 399 -11.57 -13.81 22.83
CA ASP A 399 -10.35 -13.58 22.05
C ASP A 399 -10.68 -12.96 20.69
N LYS A 400 -11.75 -13.44 20.05
CA LYS A 400 -12.22 -12.92 18.76
C LYS A 400 -12.72 -11.48 18.80
N PHE A 401 -13.24 -11.04 19.95
CA PHE A 401 -13.64 -9.64 20.17
C PHE A 401 -12.56 -8.80 20.87
N GLY A 402 -11.41 -9.40 21.21
CA GLY A 402 -10.39 -8.74 22.04
C GLY A 402 -10.91 -8.35 23.43
N ILE A 403 -11.93 -9.05 23.96
CA ILE A 403 -12.53 -8.76 25.26
C ILE A 403 -11.84 -9.64 26.30
N PRO A 404 -10.99 -9.09 27.18
CA PRO A 404 -10.32 -9.90 28.20
C PRO A 404 -11.33 -10.54 29.15
N GLU A 405 -10.93 -11.66 29.75
CA GLU A 405 -11.72 -12.26 30.81
C GLU A 405 -11.77 -11.30 32.02
N PRO A 406 -12.96 -11.02 32.58
CA PRO A 406 -13.06 -10.14 33.73
C PRO A 406 -12.32 -10.75 34.92
N ALA A 407 -11.57 -9.93 35.66
CA ALA A 407 -11.04 -10.34 36.95
C ALA A 407 -12.18 -10.77 37.88
N LYS A 408 -11.89 -11.67 38.83
CA LYS A 408 -12.90 -12.26 39.74
C LYS A 408 -13.80 -11.23 40.45
N ASP A 409 -13.28 -10.02 40.65
CA ASP A 409 -13.97 -8.92 41.35
C ASP A 409 -14.20 -7.68 40.47
N ALA A 410 -14.11 -7.82 39.15
CA ALA A 410 -14.36 -6.70 38.23
C ALA A 410 -15.85 -6.34 38.17
N GLU A 411 -16.17 -5.05 38.18
CA GLU A 411 -17.53 -4.58 37.86
C GLU A 411 -17.84 -4.91 36.40
N VAL A 412 -18.87 -5.74 36.18
CA VAL A 412 -19.29 -6.21 34.85
C VAL A 412 -20.57 -5.50 34.40
N LEU A 413 -20.59 -5.06 33.14
CA LEU A 413 -21.82 -4.62 32.46
C LEU A 413 -22.60 -5.85 32.00
N GLY A 414 -23.84 -6.02 32.47
CA GLY A 414 -24.70 -7.11 32.06
C GLY A 414 -26.16 -6.92 32.48
N VAL A 415 -27.08 -7.54 31.75
CA VAL A 415 -28.48 -7.67 32.17
C VAL A 415 -28.53 -8.81 33.18
N VAL A 416 -28.89 -8.51 34.42
CA VAL A 416 -29.17 -9.54 35.43
C VAL A 416 -30.37 -10.33 34.94
N ALA A 417 -30.15 -11.59 34.53
CA ALA A 417 -31.24 -12.50 34.23
C ALA A 417 -32.06 -12.69 35.51
N THR A 418 -33.26 -12.11 35.55
CA THR A 418 -34.22 -12.37 36.62
C THR A 418 -34.65 -13.82 36.52
N THR A 419 -34.02 -14.69 37.32
CA THR A 419 -34.54 -16.03 37.58
C THR A 419 -35.91 -15.88 38.25
N GLN A 420 -36.98 -15.96 37.45
CA GLN A 420 -38.33 -16.08 37.99
C GLN A 420 -38.40 -17.39 38.79
N PRO A 421 -38.80 -17.36 40.08
CA PRO A 421 -38.99 -18.58 40.86
C PRO A 421 -40.09 -19.45 40.23
N PRO A 422 -39.99 -20.79 40.34
CA PRO A 422 -40.98 -21.69 39.75
C PRO A 422 -42.34 -21.41 40.37
N VAL A 423 -43.29 -20.98 39.54
CA VAL A 423 -44.67 -20.74 39.97
C VAL A 423 -45.29 -22.10 40.31
N ALA A 424 -45.43 -22.39 41.60
CA ALA A 424 -46.24 -23.50 42.07
C ALA A 424 -47.68 -23.26 41.64
N THR A 425 -48.21 -24.13 40.79
CA THR A 425 -49.59 -24.09 40.30
C THR A 425 -50.57 -24.29 41.45
N ALA A 426 -51.20 -23.21 41.90
CA ALA A 426 -52.44 -23.26 42.68
C ALA A 426 -53.62 -23.01 41.75
N LEU A 427 -54.45 -24.04 41.56
CA LEU A 427 -55.76 -23.96 40.93
C LEU A 427 -56.66 -23.05 41.78
N ASN A 428 -57.00 -21.86 41.29
CA ASN A 428 -58.36 -21.33 41.22
C ASN A 428 -58.40 -19.83 40.88
N ARG A 429 -59.35 -19.51 39.99
CA ARG A 429 -60.01 -18.23 39.74
C ARG A 429 -59.39 -17.33 38.66
N GLU A 430 -60.09 -17.29 37.52
CA GLU A 430 -59.97 -16.27 36.48
C GLU A 430 -60.18 -14.87 37.07
N GLN A 431 -59.22 -13.99 36.83
CA GLN A 431 -59.42 -12.55 36.80
C GLN A 431 -58.45 -11.97 35.75
N PRO A 432 -58.93 -11.22 34.74
CA PRO A 432 -58.05 -10.63 33.76
C PRO A 432 -57.30 -9.45 34.40
N ALA A 433 -56.02 -9.63 34.68
CA ALA A 433 -55.14 -8.54 35.08
C ALA A 433 -54.76 -7.74 33.83
N VAL A 434 -55.36 -6.55 33.69
CA VAL A 434 -54.93 -5.50 32.77
C VAL A 434 -53.52 -5.08 33.18
N ALA A 435 -52.52 -5.40 32.36
CA ALA A 435 -51.18 -4.88 32.55
C ALA A 435 -51.17 -3.39 32.17
N ALA A 436 -51.04 -2.53 33.17
CA ALA A 436 -50.71 -1.12 32.99
C ALA A 436 -49.31 -1.03 32.37
N ALA A 437 -49.23 -0.50 31.15
CA ALA A 437 -47.95 -0.13 30.54
C ALA A 437 -47.33 1.02 31.35
N VAL A 438 -46.14 0.80 31.89
CA VAL A 438 -45.30 1.88 32.40
C VAL A 438 -44.71 2.56 31.17
N THR A 439 -45.31 3.66 30.74
CA THR A 439 -44.77 4.53 29.67
C THR A 439 -43.52 5.24 30.16
N ASP A 440 -42.44 5.09 29.39
CA ASP A 440 -41.17 5.79 29.57
C ASP A 440 -41.38 7.31 29.35
N ILE A 441 -40.63 8.12 30.09
CA ILE A 441 -40.63 9.60 29.99
C ILE A 441 -40.25 10.04 28.56
N VAL A 442 -39.45 9.24 27.88
CA VAL A 442 -39.02 9.45 26.49
C VAL A 442 -40.19 9.32 25.51
N ASP A 443 -41.08 8.34 25.68
CA ASP A 443 -42.22 8.11 24.78
C ASP A 443 -43.24 9.26 24.82
N ASN A 444 -43.45 9.87 26.00
CA ASN A 444 -44.33 11.03 26.12
C ASN A 444 -43.72 12.29 25.49
N GLN A 445 -42.40 12.44 25.48
CA GLN A 445 -41.73 13.57 24.83
C GLN A 445 -41.74 13.45 23.31
N VAL A 446 -41.52 12.24 22.78
CA VAL A 446 -41.61 11.95 21.33
C VAL A 446 -43.03 12.23 20.82
N LYS A 447 -44.06 11.76 21.54
CA LYS A 447 -45.46 11.96 21.13
C LYS A 447 -45.91 13.42 21.18
N THR A 448 -45.33 14.21 22.09
CA THR A 448 -45.59 15.66 22.21
C THR A 448 -44.92 16.45 21.07
N LEU A 449 -43.76 15.98 20.60
CA LEU A 449 -43.07 16.54 19.43
C LEU A 449 -43.77 16.18 18.11
N GLU A 450 -44.21 14.93 17.96
CA GLU A 450 -44.98 14.49 16.78
C GLU A 450 -46.30 15.27 16.64
N THR A 451 -46.99 15.53 17.75
CA THR A 451 -48.28 16.25 17.72
C THR A 451 -48.11 17.75 17.48
N SER A 452 -46.96 18.35 17.84
CA SER A 452 -46.72 19.79 17.69
C SER A 452 -46.16 20.20 16.33
N VAL A 453 -45.68 19.23 15.52
CA VAL A 453 -44.97 19.50 14.26
C VAL A 453 -45.66 18.90 13.02
N ALA A 454 -46.59 17.93 13.17
CA ALA A 454 -47.16 17.21 12.03
C ALA A 454 -48.01 18.07 11.06
N ALA A 455 -48.81 19.03 11.56
CA ALA A 455 -49.75 19.74 10.68
C ALA A 455 -49.11 20.80 9.75
N PRO A 456 -48.11 21.62 10.16
CA PRO A 456 -47.52 22.64 9.26
C PRO A 456 -46.46 22.08 8.30
N MET A 457 -45.98 20.86 8.52
CA MET A 457 -44.79 20.33 7.84
C MET A 457 -45.13 19.39 6.67
N ASP A 458 -46.24 18.65 6.74
CA ASP A 458 -46.68 17.78 5.63
C ASP A 458 -47.07 18.60 4.38
N ASP A 459 -47.81 19.70 4.55
CA ASP A 459 -48.20 20.60 3.45
C ASP A 459 -46.97 21.27 2.78
N MET A 460 -45.91 21.52 3.55
CA MET A 460 -44.67 22.11 3.05
C MET A 460 -43.82 21.08 2.31
N VAL A 461 -43.76 19.84 2.81
CA VAL A 461 -43.01 18.75 2.19
C VAL A 461 -43.60 18.36 0.83
N ASP A 462 -44.93 18.33 0.71
CA ASP A 462 -45.57 17.98 -0.55
C ASP A 462 -45.44 19.10 -1.60
N ALA A 463 -45.48 20.37 -1.20
CA ALA A 463 -45.18 21.50 -2.08
C ALA A 463 -43.72 21.47 -2.61
N ILE A 464 -42.76 21.07 -1.76
CA ILE A 464 -41.35 20.94 -2.16
C ILE A 464 -41.15 19.76 -3.12
N LYS A 465 -41.83 18.63 -2.92
CA LYS A 465 -41.78 17.49 -3.85
C LYS A 465 -42.30 17.86 -5.24
N GLU A 466 -43.41 18.59 -5.34
CA GLU A 466 -43.90 19.09 -6.63
C GLU A 466 -42.93 20.07 -7.27
N LEU A 467 -42.32 20.96 -6.48
CA LEU A 467 -41.31 21.88 -6.99
C LEU A 467 -40.13 21.11 -7.58
N VAL A 468 -39.54 20.17 -6.83
CA VAL A 468 -38.41 19.32 -7.27
C VAL A 468 -38.73 18.53 -8.53
N ALA A 469 -39.95 18.02 -8.67
CA ALA A 469 -40.38 17.31 -9.88
C ALA A 469 -40.47 18.21 -11.12
N SER A 470 -40.61 19.52 -10.94
CA SER A 470 -40.81 20.50 -12.02
C SER A 470 -39.52 21.19 -12.50
N VAL A 471 -38.39 21.02 -11.80
CA VAL A 471 -37.12 21.69 -12.10
C VAL A 471 -36.05 20.73 -12.57
N SER A 472 -35.18 21.21 -13.48
CA SER A 472 -34.13 20.40 -14.11
C SER A 472 -32.72 20.76 -13.67
N SER A 473 -32.57 21.76 -12.80
CA SER A 473 -31.28 22.16 -12.22
C SER A 473 -31.40 22.61 -10.76
N LEU A 474 -30.31 22.43 -10.01
CA LEU A 474 -30.24 22.76 -8.58
C LEU A 474 -30.34 24.27 -8.32
N GLU A 475 -29.85 25.09 -9.24
CA GLU A 475 -29.89 26.56 -9.15
C GLU A 475 -31.31 27.08 -9.36
N GLU A 476 -32.07 26.49 -10.28
CA GLU A 476 -33.47 26.86 -10.53
C GLU A 476 -34.39 26.41 -9.38
N LEU A 477 -34.09 25.26 -8.74
CA LEU A 477 -34.79 24.81 -7.55
C LEU A 477 -34.59 25.80 -6.38
N ARG A 478 -33.35 26.25 -6.14
CA ARG A 478 -33.02 27.23 -5.10
C ARG A 478 -33.82 28.52 -5.28
N ASP A 479 -33.83 29.06 -6.49
CA ASP A 479 -34.44 30.37 -6.75
C ASP A 479 -35.98 30.32 -6.62
N ARG A 480 -36.62 29.24 -7.07
CA ARG A 480 -38.07 29.06 -6.92
C ARG A 480 -38.52 28.72 -5.50
N LEU A 481 -37.67 28.02 -4.73
CA LEU A 481 -37.95 27.69 -3.34
C LEU A 481 -38.01 28.96 -2.46
N VAL A 482 -37.18 29.96 -2.78
CA VAL A 482 -37.17 31.27 -2.11
C VAL A 482 -38.39 32.11 -2.49
N GLU A 483 -38.91 32.00 -3.71
CA GLU A 483 -40.18 32.65 -4.11
C GLU A 483 -41.41 32.03 -3.43
N ALA A 484 -41.43 30.72 -3.23
CA ALA A 484 -42.59 30.01 -2.68
C ALA A 484 -42.85 30.28 -1.19
N TYR A 485 -41.80 30.63 -0.41
CA TYR A 485 -41.93 30.89 1.03
C TYR A 485 -41.22 32.19 1.47
N PRO A 486 -41.84 33.37 1.23
CA PRO A 486 -41.22 34.68 1.48
C PRO A 486 -41.00 35.02 2.97
N ALA A 487 -41.56 34.23 3.89
CA ALA A 487 -41.54 34.49 5.33
C ALA A 487 -40.40 33.79 6.10
N MET A 488 -39.64 32.90 5.45
CA MET A 488 -38.44 32.29 6.04
C MET A 488 -37.20 33.09 5.63
N ASN A 489 -36.36 33.47 6.60
CA ASN A 489 -35.07 34.07 6.25
C ASN A 489 -34.14 32.97 5.70
N ALA A 490 -33.19 33.35 4.83
CA ALA A 490 -32.31 32.42 4.13
C ALA A 490 -31.48 31.50 5.06
N ALA A 491 -31.20 31.93 6.30
CA ALA A 491 -30.48 31.11 7.28
C ALA A 491 -31.38 30.01 7.86
N GLN A 492 -32.65 30.31 8.15
CA GLN A 492 -33.62 29.33 8.63
C GLN A 492 -33.95 28.26 7.58
N LEU A 493 -33.92 28.63 6.29
CA LEU A 493 -34.08 27.67 5.20
C LEU A 493 -32.83 26.79 5.04
N ALA A 494 -31.63 27.36 5.19
CA ALA A 494 -30.39 26.59 5.15
C ALA A 494 -30.30 25.57 6.30
N ASP A 495 -30.69 25.96 7.51
CA ASP A 495 -30.72 25.07 8.68
C ASP A 495 -31.78 23.97 8.50
N ALA A 496 -32.99 24.31 8.04
CA ALA A 496 -34.03 23.30 7.77
C ALA A 496 -33.65 22.32 6.65
N MET A 497 -32.92 22.78 5.62
CA MET A 497 -32.39 21.90 4.57
C MET A 497 -31.26 21.02 5.10
N ALA A 498 -30.39 21.53 5.97
CA ALA A 498 -29.34 20.73 6.61
C ALA A 498 -29.96 19.63 7.49
N ASP A 499 -30.97 19.96 8.30
CA ASP A 499 -31.68 19.01 9.15
C ASP A 499 -32.49 18.00 8.32
N GLY A 500 -33.14 18.45 7.24
CA GLY A 500 -33.87 17.60 6.30
C GLY A 500 -32.96 16.63 5.54
N MET A 501 -31.79 17.07 5.08
CA MET A 501 -30.80 16.20 4.44
C MET A 501 -30.18 15.22 5.43
N ALA A 502 -29.97 15.62 6.68
CA ALA A 502 -29.51 14.72 7.74
C ALA A 502 -30.56 13.65 8.07
N ALA A 503 -31.83 14.04 8.19
CA ALA A 503 -32.95 13.12 8.43
C ALA A 503 -33.18 12.17 7.24
N ALA A 504 -33.12 12.66 6.00
CA ALA A 504 -33.23 11.83 4.79
C ALA A 504 -32.04 10.87 4.63
N SER A 505 -30.83 11.31 4.99
CA SER A 505 -29.63 10.46 5.02
C SER A 505 -29.74 9.36 6.08
N LEU A 506 -30.29 9.69 7.26
CA LEU A 506 -30.54 8.71 8.32
C LEU A 506 -31.66 7.73 7.97
N ALA A 507 -32.76 8.20 7.36
CA ALA A 507 -33.85 7.38 6.87
C ALA A 507 -33.39 6.44 5.75
N GLY A 508 -32.62 6.95 4.77
CA GLY A 508 -32.03 6.13 3.70
C GLY A 508 -31.04 5.09 4.24
N ARG A 509 -30.25 5.43 5.27
CA ARG A 509 -29.40 4.45 5.98
C ARG A 509 -30.23 3.38 6.70
N PHE A 510 -31.38 3.76 7.27
CA PHE A 510 -32.29 2.85 7.95
C PHE A 510 -33.01 1.90 6.98
N ASP A 511 -33.41 2.38 5.80
CA ASP A 511 -34.05 1.55 4.76
C ASP A 511 -33.07 0.56 4.14
N VAL A 512 -31.83 0.99 3.88
CA VAL A 512 -30.74 0.10 3.41
C VAL A 512 -30.41 -0.99 4.44
N LEU A 513 -30.55 -0.70 5.75
CA LEU A 513 -30.36 -1.70 6.81
C LEU A 513 -31.52 -2.70 6.93
N ARG A 514 -32.72 -2.37 6.43
CA ARG A 514 -33.88 -3.28 6.40
C ARG A 514 -34.08 -3.99 5.06
N GLY A 515 -33.30 -3.66 4.04
CA GLY A 515 -33.32 -4.35 2.75
C GLY A 515 -34.59 -4.12 1.93
N LEU A 516 -35.06 -2.87 1.89
CA LEU A 516 -35.98 -2.38 0.86
C LEU A 516 -35.21 -1.57 -0.18
#